data_AF-A0A7J0E472-F1
#
_entry.id   AF-A0A7J0E472-F1
#
_cell.length_a   1.000
_cell.length_b   1.000
_cell.length_c   1.000
_cell.angle_alpha   90.00
_cell.angle_beta   90.00
_cell.angle_gamma   90.00
#
_symmetry.space_group_name_H-M   'P 1'
#
loop_
_entity.id
_entity.type
_entity.pdbx_description
1 polymer ?
#
loop_
_entity_poly.entity_id
_entity_poly.type
_entity_poly.pdbx_seq_one_letter_code
_entity_poly.pdbx_strand_id
1 'polypeptide(L)'
;MLLSIWSLLLLWQRKIGNWSEVSDFYRRASELYNECGRPQPASDALAKGARALEETAPDEAIRLYTDACDILEEDGKEQMAFDLYRAATGVYVKLEK
;
A
#
# COMPACT_ATOMS: atom_id res chain seq x y z
N MET A 1 -12.33 16.42 28.24
CA MET A 1 -12.67 15.23 27.43
C MET A 1 -12.91 15.57 25.95
N LEU A 2 -13.71 16.58 25.60
CA LEU A 2 -13.95 16.91 24.17
C LEU A 2 -12.72 17.51 23.44
N LEU A 3 -11.92 18.33 24.12
CA LEU A 3 -10.70 18.92 23.55
C LEU A 3 -9.61 17.87 23.25
N SER A 4 -9.48 16.82 24.07
CA SER A 4 -8.52 15.73 23.84
C SER A 4 -8.91 14.84 22.65
N ILE A 5 -10.22 14.63 22.44
CA ILE A 5 -10.74 13.86 21.30
C ILE A 5 -10.49 14.62 19.99
N TRP A 6 -10.70 15.94 19.98
CA TRP A 6 -10.45 16.78 18.81
C TRP A 6 -8.96 16.85 18.42
N SER A 7 -8.05 16.94 19.39
CA SER A 7 -6.61 16.88 19.12
C SER A 7 -6.16 15.53 18.57
N LEU A 8 -6.71 14.42 19.06
CA LEU A 8 -6.43 13.09 18.52
C LEU A 8 -6.96 12.95 17.10
N LEU A 9 -8.18 13.41 16.81
CA LEU A 9 -8.78 13.35 15.47
C LEU A 9 -7.99 14.18 14.44
N LEU A 10 -7.57 15.40 14.80
CA LEU A 10 -6.78 16.27 13.93
C LEU A 10 -5.39 15.68 13.66
N LEU A 11 -4.77 15.08 14.68
CA LEU A 11 -3.47 14.42 14.54
C LEU A 11 -3.60 13.15 13.68
N TRP A 12 -4.72 12.43 13.80
CA TRP A 12 -5.05 11.28 12.96
C TRP A 12 -5.25 11.69 11.49
N GLN A 13 -6.05 12.74 11.23
CA GLN A 13 -6.23 13.28 9.88
C GLN A 13 -4.91 13.73 9.25
N ARG A 14 -4.05 14.44 10.00
CA ARG A 14 -2.75 14.89 9.50
C ARG A 14 -1.83 13.71 9.20
N LYS A 15 -1.88 12.66 10.02
CA LYS A 15 -1.10 11.44 9.80
C LYS A 15 -1.57 10.75 8.51
N ILE A 16 -2.88 10.60 8.31
CA ILE A 16 -3.45 10.01 7.08
C ILE A 16 -3.14 10.84 5.83
N GLY A 17 -3.27 12.16 5.90
CA GLY A 17 -3.04 13.02 4.73
C GLY A 17 -1.63 12.90 4.15
N ASN A 18 -0.62 12.68 4.99
CA ASN A 18 0.77 12.57 4.54
C ASN A 18 1.11 11.18 3.96
N TRP A 19 0.50 10.11 4.48
CA TRP A 19 0.74 8.74 3.98
C TRP A 19 -0.11 8.42 2.75
N SER A 20 -1.32 8.97 2.66
CA SER A 20 -2.15 8.92 1.45
C SER A 20 -1.42 9.54 0.26
N GLU A 21 -0.76 10.68 0.43
CA GLU A 21 -0.01 11.32 -0.66
C GLU A 21 1.17 10.47 -1.14
N VAL A 22 1.88 9.80 -0.21
CA VAL A 22 2.93 8.84 -0.55
C VAL A 22 2.35 7.65 -1.33
N SER A 23 1.22 7.11 -0.90
CA SER A 23 0.55 6.01 -1.61
C SER A 23 0.13 6.41 -3.03
N ASP A 24 -0.38 7.63 -3.20
CA ASP A 24 -0.79 8.17 -4.50
C ASP A 24 0.41 8.35 -5.46
N PHE A 25 1.58 8.73 -4.96
CA PHE A 25 2.81 8.79 -5.77
C PHE A 25 3.21 7.42 -6.32
N TYR A 26 3.18 6.38 -5.47
CA TYR A 26 3.51 5.02 -5.92
C TYR A 26 2.45 4.45 -6.86
N ARG A 27 1.18 4.80 -6.65
CA ARG A 27 0.08 4.42 -7.55
C ARG A 27 0.25 5.05 -8.94
N ARG A 28 0.54 6.34 -9.01
CA ARG A 28 0.84 7.02 -10.29
C ARG A 28 2.06 6.45 -10.99
N ALA A 29 3.10 6.10 -10.24
CA ALA A 29 4.29 5.45 -10.81
C ALA A 29 3.92 4.08 -11.42
N SER A 30 3.08 3.31 -10.72
CA SER A 30 2.56 2.03 -11.21
C SER A 30 1.74 2.19 -12.49
N GLU A 31 0.82 3.15 -12.52
CA GLU A 31 0.00 3.46 -13.71
C GLU A 31 0.88 3.76 -14.94
N LEU A 32 1.93 4.58 -14.78
CA LEU A 32 2.88 4.89 -15.86
C LEU A 32 3.64 3.65 -16.36
N TYR A 33 4.02 2.73 -15.46
CA TYR A 33 4.64 1.47 -15.84
C TYR A 33 3.67 0.54 -16.56
N ASN A 34 2.39 0.53 -16.15
CA ASN A 34 1.36 -0.26 -16.80
C ASN A 34 1.05 0.27 -18.21
N GLU A 35 0.98 1.59 -18.39
CA GLU A 35 0.86 2.23 -19.71
C GLU A 35 2.03 1.88 -20.65
N CYS A 36 3.22 1.67 -20.09
CA CYS A 36 4.40 1.20 -20.83
C CYS A 36 4.37 -0.31 -21.15
N GLY A 37 3.28 -1.03 -20.83
CA GLY A 37 3.15 -2.48 -21.01
C GLY A 37 4.09 -3.28 -20.10
N ARG A 38 4.45 -2.71 -18.94
CA ARG A 38 5.34 -3.32 -17.96
C ARG A 38 4.64 -3.52 -16.61
N PRO A 39 3.72 -4.50 -16.52
CA PRO A 39 2.94 -4.76 -15.30
C PRO A 39 3.79 -5.26 -14.11
N GLN A 40 4.91 -5.96 -14.37
CA GLN A 40 5.82 -6.39 -13.31
C GLN A 40 6.50 -5.22 -12.58
N PRO A 41 7.17 -4.25 -13.26
CA PRO A 41 7.65 -3.03 -12.62
C PRO A 41 6.56 -2.21 -11.92
N ALA A 42 5.33 -2.22 -12.45
CA ALA A 42 4.19 -1.54 -11.87
C ALA A 42 3.86 -2.12 -10.48
N SER A 43 3.69 -3.44 -10.41
CA SER A 43 3.52 -4.17 -9.16
C SER A 43 4.69 -3.98 -8.18
N ASP A 44 5.94 -4.06 -8.65
CA ASP A 44 7.13 -3.87 -7.81
C ASP A 44 7.20 -2.46 -7.21
N ALA A 45 6.73 -1.44 -7.93
CA ALA A 45 6.66 -0.08 -7.42
C ALA A 45 5.64 0.05 -6.29
N LEU A 46 4.46 -0.55 -6.46
CA LEU A 46 3.42 -0.60 -5.42
C LEU A 46 3.89 -1.38 -4.19
N ALA A 47 4.53 -2.53 -4.38
CA ALA A 47 5.07 -3.35 -3.30
C ALA A 47 6.13 -2.61 -2.46
N LYS A 48 6.95 -1.77 -3.10
CA LYS A 48 7.92 -0.90 -2.43
C LYS A 48 7.23 0.20 -1.64
N GLY A 49 6.19 0.81 -2.20
CA GLY A 49 5.34 1.77 -1.50
C GLY A 49 4.69 1.16 -0.27
N ALA A 50 4.15 -0.06 -0.40
CA ALA A 50 3.56 -0.81 0.69
C ALA A 50 4.57 -1.04 1.82
N ARG A 51 5.78 -1.53 1.51
CA ARG A 51 6.88 -1.70 2.49
C ARG A 51 7.23 -0.43 3.24
N ALA A 52 7.24 0.71 2.57
CA ALA A 52 7.54 2.00 3.19
C ALA A 52 6.45 2.46 4.17
N LEU A 53 5.22 1.96 3.99
CA LEU A 53 4.05 2.31 4.80
C LEU A 53 3.70 1.25 5.87
N GLU A 54 4.33 0.07 5.88
CA GLU A 54 4.02 -1.01 6.84
C GLU A 54 4.07 -0.56 8.31
N GLU A 55 5.06 0.25 8.69
CA GLU A 55 5.24 0.69 10.08
C GLU A 55 4.43 1.96 10.43
N THR A 56 4.10 2.76 9.43
CA THR A 56 3.52 4.10 9.64
C THR A 56 2.03 4.18 9.36
N ALA A 57 1.56 3.42 8.36
CA ALA A 57 0.18 3.33 7.88
C ALA A 57 -0.10 1.91 7.31
N PRO A 58 -0.24 0.90 8.18
CA PRO A 58 -0.40 -0.50 7.78
C PRO A 58 -1.66 -0.74 6.93
N ASP A 59 -2.75 -0.03 7.20
CA ASP A 59 -3.98 -0.10 6.38
C ASP A 59 -3.73 0.32 4.93
N GLU A 60 -2.91 1.35 4.73
CA GLU A 60 -2.53 1.87 3.41
C GLU A 60 -1.57 0.90 2.69
N ALA A 61 -0.64 0.31 3.45
CA ALA A 61 0.26 -0.72 2.93
C ALA A 61 -0.49 -1.96 2.42
N ILE A 62 -1.52 -2.39 3.13
CA ILE A 62 -2.39 -3.50 2.72
C ILE A 62 -3.07 -3.18 1.39
N ARG A 63 -3.65 -1.98 1.25
CA ARG A 63 -4.28 -1.55 0.00
C ARG A 63 -3.31 -1.56 -1.17
N LEU A 64 -2.09 -1.03 -0.99
CA LEU A 64 -1.06 -1.05 -2.02
C LEU A 64 -0.61 -2.47 -2.40
N TYR A 65 -0.57 -3.39 -1.43
CA TYR A 65 -0.29 -4.80 -1.72
C TYR A 65 -1.41 -5.47 -2.51
N THR A 66 -2.68 -5.17 -2.19
CA THR A 66 -3.83 -5.65 -2.97
C THR A 66 -3.79 -5.14 -4.41
N ASP A 67 -3.58 -3.83 -4.60
CA ASP A 67 -3.47 -3.23 -5.93
C ASP A 67 -2.30 -3.85 -6.74
N ALA A 68 -1.18 -4.20 -6.08
CA ALA A 68 -0.06 -4.88 -6.72
C ALA A 68 -0.41 -6.32 -7.16
N CYS A 69 -1.18 -7.04 -6.33
CA CYS A 69 -1.69 -8.37 -6.69
C CYS A 69 -2.61 -8.31 -7.90
N ASP A 70 -3.56 -7.37 -7.92
CA ASP A 70 -4.52 -7.22 -9.02
C ASP A 70 -3.81 -7.03 -10.38
N ILE A 71 -2.75 -6.21 -10.42
CA ILE A 71 -1.95 -6.00 -11.64
C ILE A 71 -1.27 -7.29 -12.12
N LEU A 72 -0.77 -8.12 -11.21
CA LEU A 72 -0.12 -9.39 -11.57
C LEU A 72 -1.13 -10.47 -11.95
N GLU A 73 -2.30 -10.48 -11.33
CA GLU A 73 -3.40 -11.39 -11.68
C GLU A 73 -3.93 -11.08 -13.09
N GLU A 74 -4.11 -9.80 -13.44
CA GLU A 74 -4.49 -9.37 -14.80
C GLU A 74 -3.48 -9.80 -15.88
N ASP A 75 -2.19 -9.85 -15.54
CA ASP A 75 -1.11 -10.28 -16.44
C ASP A 75 -0.88 -11.80 -16.42
N GLY A 76 -1.70 -12.57 -15.69
CA GLY A 76 -1.58 -14.04 -15.58
C GLY A 76 -0.36 -14.51 -14.78
N LYS A 77 0.21 -13.63 -13.95
CA LYS A 77 1.40 -13.87 -13.11
C LYS A 77 1.02 -14.11 -11.65
N GLU A 78 -0.04 -14.88 -11.42
CA GLU A 78 -0.56 -15.24 -10.09
C GLU A 78 0.50 -15.84 -9.14
N GLN A 79 1.51 -16.55 -9.68
CA GLN A 79 2.62 -17.06 -8.87
C GLN A 79 3.44 -15.93 -8.21
N MET A 80 3.57 -14.77 -8.86
CA MET A 80 4.24 -13.61 -8.29
C MET A 80 3.34 -12.87 -7.29
N ALA A 81 2.01 -12.90 -7.48
CA ALA A 81 1.06 -12.33 -6.53
C ALA A 81 1.09 -13.06 -5.19
N PHE A 82 1.40 -14.37 -5.17
CA PHE A 82 1.54 -15.14 -3.93
C PHE A 82 2.57 -14.56 -2.95
N ASP A 83 3.72 -14.10 -3.46
CA ASP A 83 4.75 -13.49 -2.62
C ASP A 83 4.28 -12.16 -2.00
N LEU A 84 3.44 -11.41 -2.73
CA LEU A 84 2.81 -10.17 -2.25
C LEU A 84 1.74 -10.44 -1.20
N TYR A 85 0.88 -11.45 -1.40
CA TYR A 85 -0.07 -11.88 -0.38
C TYR A 85 0.62 -12.30 0.91
N ARG A 86 1.75 -13.02 0.79
CA ARG A 86 2.56 -13.39 1.96
C ARG A 86 3.13 -12.17 2.68
N ALA A 87 3.60 -11.17 1.93
CA ALA A 87 4.08 -9.92 2.50
C ALA A 87 2.95 -9.18 3.24
N ALA A 88 1.79 -8.99 2.60
CA ALA A 88 0.62 -8.36 3.19
C ALA A 88 0.12 -9.09 4.45
N THR A 89 0.09 -10.42 4.42
CA THR A 89 -0.26 -11.25 5.59
C THR A 89 0.73 -11.04 6.73
N GLY A 90 2.02 -10.91 6.43
CA GLY A 90 3.05 -10.59 7.42
C GLY A 90 2.82 -9.25 8.12
N VAL A 91 2.31 -8.24 7.40
CA VAL A 91 1.92 -6.95 7.97
C VAL A 91 0.72 -7.12 8.90
N TYR A 92 -0.31 -7.85 8.48
CA TYR A 92 -1.49 -8.15 9.30
C TYR A 92 -1.13 -8.84 10.62
N VAL A 93 -0.30 -9.88 10.57
CA VAL A 93 0.14 -10.62 11.77
C VAL A 93 0.96 -9.74 12.72
N LYS A 94 1.72 -8.78 12.19
CA LYS A 94 2.42 -7.77 13.02
C LYS A 94 1.45 -6.79 13.68
N LEU A 95 0.36 -6.46 13.01
CA LEU A 95 -0.65 -5.52 13.52
C LEU A 95 -1.48 -6.09 14.67
N GLU A 96 -1.73 -7.41 14.66
CA GLU A 96 -2.48 -8.12 15.70
C GLU A 96 -1.66 -8.42 16.97
N LYS A 97 -0.37 -8.08 17.02
CA LYS A 97 0.51 -8.27 18.19
C LYS A 97 0.77 -6.97 18.94
#